data_AF-A0A6C0AVQ9-F1
#
_entry.id   AF-A0A6C0AVQ9-F1
#
_cell.length_a   1.000
_cell.length_b   1.000
_cell.length_c   1.000
_cell.angle_alpha   90.00
_cell.angle_beta   90.00
_cell.angle_gamma   90.00
#
_symmetry.space_group_name_H-M   'P 1'
#
loop_
_entity.id
_entity.type
_entity.pdbx_description
1 polymer ?
#
loop_
_entity_poly.entity_id
_entity_poly.type
_entity_poly.pdbx_seq_one_letter_code
_entity_poly.pdbx_strand_id
1 'polypeptide(L)'
;MNPQIVGKYKCRLCQFSSDRKHNYISHLKSKKHKKNQQEQQISIPAPMPANAPVPAAPQNLDLASAYSELTDEVNRMRNELNNFKVMYTELSTLKRQVETLRNALKDTTPVPEPMVAKNDMDIILKAFGHENWNYMDDNIVLNLMKKVNVCLPELVKIIHFNLEHPENMNIQITNKKENTIKIYDGREWKTQQRNDTIDNLILNLINQLENYEENFKKNTSPYIFELWRKKKLELISDSENSSKILKNMRTKIICCIVDMTKTIKSARKTKK
;
A
#
# COMPACT_ATOMS: atom_id res chain seq x y z
N MET A 1 18.50 -41.95 -29.68
CA MET A 1 17.56 -41.74 -28.55
C MET A 1 17.73 -40.30 -28.07
N ASN A 2 16.70 -39.46 -28.24
CA ASN A 2 16.77 -38.03 -27.94
C ASN A 2 16.25 -37.81 -26.49
N PRO A 3 17.02 -37.23 -25.55
CA PRO A 3 16.61 -37.18 -24.15
C PRO A 3 15.41 -36.24 -23.96
N GLN A 4 14.36 -36.76 -23.34
CA GLN A 4 13.13 -36.06 -22.97
C GLN A 4 13.46 -34.90 -22.02
N ILE A 5 13.23 -33.65 -22.45
CA ILE A 5 13.44 -32.45 -21.64
C ILE A 5 12.27 -32.34 -20.64
N VAL A 6 12.45 -32.85 -19.42
CA VAL A 6 11.48 -32.79 -18.32
C VAL A 6 11.83 -31.64 -17.37
N GLY A 7 10.93 -30.67 -17.21
CA GLY A 7 11.08 -29.57 -16.28
C GLY A 7 10.05 -28.44 -16.48
N LYS A 8 9.57 -27.81 -15.40
CA LYS A 8 8.52 -26.76 -15.44
C LYS A 8 8.92 -25.49 -16.22
N TYR A 9 10.19 -25.10 -16.20
CA TYR A 9 10.72 -23.93 -16.91
C TYR A 9 11.72 -24.38 -17.96
N LYS A 10 11.47 -24.06 -19.25
CA LYS A 10 12.26 -24.54 -20.39
C LYS A 10 12.79 -23.38 -21.24
N CYS A 11 14.03 -23.49 -21.70
CA CYS A 11 14.66 -22.55 -22.63
C CYS A 11 14.79 -23.16 -24.01
N ARG A 12 14.12 -22.57 -25.00
CA ARG A 12 14.12 -23.04 -26.41
C ARG A 12 15.47 -22.80 -27.12
N LEU A 13 16.27 -21.85 -26.63
CA LEU A 13 17.55 -21.47 -27.23
C LEU A 13 18.74 -22.33 -26.77
N CYS A 14 18.60 -23.04 -25.64
CA CYS A 14 19.75 -23.66 -24.97
C CYS A 14 19.53 -25.11 -24.52
N GLN A 15 18.45 -25.78 -24.95
CA GLN A 15 18.05 -27.13 -24.48
C GLN A 15 18.14 -27.28 -22.96
N PHE A 16 17.81 -26.22 -22.22
CA PHE A 16 17.89 -26.17 -20.76
C PHE A 16 16.49 -26.28 -20.16
N SER A 17 16.34 -27.06 -19.09
CA SER A 17 15.10 -27.12 -18.30
C SER A 17 15.37 -27.22 -16.81
N SER A 18 14.46 -26.68 -16.00
CA SER A 18 14.52 -26.74 -14.54
C SER A 18 13.13 -26.64 -13.93
N ASP A 19 12.93 -27.22 -12.75
CA ASP A 19 11.68 -27.11 -12.00
C ASP A 19 11.61 -25.88 -11.08
N ARG A 20 12.75 -25.21 -10.85
CA ARG A 20 12.85 -24.06 -9.95
C ARG A 20 13.04 -22.75 -10.71
N LYS A 21 12.19 -21.75 -10.42
CA LYS A 21 12.19 -20.44 -11.09
C LYS A 21 13.53 -19.71 -11.00
N HIS A 22 14.21 -19.75 -9.84
CA HIS A 22 15.49 -19.06 -9.66
C HIS A 22 16.60 -19.62 -10.56
N ASN A 23 16.65 -20.93 -10.78
CA ASN A 23 17.63 -21.57 -11.68
C ASN A 23 17.40 -21.16 -13.13
N TYR A 24 16.13 -21.05 -13.54
CA TYR A 24 15.78 -20.56 -14.88
C TYR A 24 16.18 -19.08 -15.06
N ILE A 25 15.93 -18.24 -14.05
CA ILE A 25 16.35 -16.82 -14.10
C ILE A 25 17.88 -16.70 -14.16
N SER A 26 18.62 -17.50 -13.38
CA SER A 26 20.08 -17.54 -13.45
C SER A 26 20.58 -18.05 -14.81
N HIS A 27 19.90 -19.03 -15.41
CA HIS A 27 20.20 -19.52 -16.76
C HIS A 27 20.07 -18.41 -17.82
N LEU A 28 19.00 -17.61 -17.80
CA LEU A 28 18.80 -16.50 -18.75
C LEU A 28 19.90 -15.43 -18.64
N LYS A 29 20.55 -15.32 -17.47
CA LYS A 29 21.65 -14.38 -17.24
C LYS A 29 23.02 -14.96 -17.62
N SER A 30 23.11 -16.25 -17.92
CA SER A 30 24.37 -16.93 -18.25
C SER A 30 24.99 -16.42 -19.55
N LYS A 31 26.32 -16.40 -19.61
CA LYS A 31 27.08 -16.01 -20.83
C LYS A 31 26.71 -16.90 -22.03
N LYS A 32 26.45 -18.19 -21.78
CA LYS A 32 26.04 -19.16 -22.81
C LYS A 32 24.68 -18.81 -23.43
N HIS A 33 23.70 -18.40 -22.62
CA HIS A 33 22.39 -18.00 -23.12
C HIS A 33 22.47 -16.72 -23.97
N LYS A 34 23.21 -15.71 -23.50
CA LYS A 34 23.40 -14.46 -24.23
C LYS A 34 24.10 -14.65 -25.58
N LYS A 35 25.07 -15.57 -25.65
CA LYS A 35 25.75 -15.92 -26.91
C LYS A 35 24.79 -16.56 -27.92
N ASN A 36 24.03 -17.57 -27.50
CA ASN A 36 23.02 -18.22 -28.35
C ASN A 36 21.93 -17.24 -28.81
N GLN A 37 21.60 -16.23 -28.00
CA GLN A 37 20.64 -15.19 -28.34
C GLN A 37 21.17 -14.23 -29.42
N GLN A 38 22.46 -13.87 -29.36
CA GLN A 38 23.11 -13.03 -30.37
C GLN A 38 23.29 -13.76 -31.70
N GLU A 39 23.58 -15.07 -31.67
CA GLU A 39 23.74 -15.90 -32.87
C GLU A 39 22.42 -16.05 -33.66
N GLN A 40 21.25 -15.92 -33.02
CA GLN A 40 19.96 -15.90 -33.71
C GLN A 40 19.58 -14.54 -34.32
N GLN A 41 20.31 -13.47 -33.99
CA GLN A 41 20.07 -12.13 -34.56
C GLN A 41 20.94 -11.83 -35.78
N ILE A 42 21.84 -12.75 -36.18
CA ILE A 42 22.72 -12.61 -37.34
C ILE A 42 22.35 -13.66 -38.40
N SER A 43 21.17 -13.52 -38.98
CA SER A 43 20.81 -14.15 -40.25
C SER A 43 19.89 -13.22 -41.04
N ILE A 44 20.47 -12.15 -41.57
CA ILE A 44 19.85 -11.37 -42.64
C ILE A 44 20.10 -12.16 -43.94
N PRO A 45 19.08 -12.67 -44.65
CA PRO A 45 19.30 -13.19 -46.00
C PRO A 45 19.62 -12.01 -46.92
N ALA A 46 20.57 -12.22 -47.83
CA ALA A 46 21.02 -11.23 -48.81
C ALA A 46 19.83 -10.61 -49.60
N PRO A 47 19.95 -9.38 -50.11
CA PRO A 47 18.89 -8.78 -50.91
C PRO A 47 18.67 -9.60 -52.19
N MET A 48 17.43 -10.04 -52.41
CA MET A 48 17.02 -10.77 -53.61
C MET A 48 17.02 -9.86 -54.85
N PRO A 49 17.31 -10.38 -56.06
CA PRO A 49 17.32 -9.59 -57.30
C PRO A 49 15.91 -9.13 -57.71
N ALA A 50 15.84 -7.92 -58.26
CA ALA A 50 14.64 -7.10 -58.41
C ALA A 50 13.56 -7.58 -59.41
N ASN A 51 13.61 -8.80 -59.96
CA ASN A 51 12.71 -9.25 -61.03
C ASN A 51 12.13 -10.67 -60.83
N ALA A 52 11.70 -11.01 -59.61
CA ALA A 52 10.86 -12.19 -59.39
C ALA A 52 9.36 -11.79 -59.34
N PRO A 53 8.43 -12.55 -59.96
CA PRO A 53 7.00 -12.29 -59.83
C PRO A 53 6.60 -12.39 -58.36
N VAL A 54 6.01 -11.32 -57.82
CA VAL A 54 5.50 -11.29 -56.45
C VAL A 54 4.34 -12.29 -56.33
N PRO A 55 4.42 -13.33 -55.50
CA PRO A 55 3.25 -14.15 -55.22
C PRO A 55 2.25 -13.28 -54.44
N ALA A 56 1.00 -13.26 -54.89
CA ALA A 56 -0.08 -12.49 -54.28
C ALA A 56 -0.10 -12.73 -52.76
N ALA A 57 0.10 -11.67 -51.98
CA ALA A 57 0.06 -11.74 -50.53
C ALA A 57 -1.33 -12.24 -50.09
N PRO A 58 -1.43 -13.21 -49.17
CA PRO A 58 -2.72 -13.61 -48.63
C PRO A 58 -3.26 -12.43 -47.82
N GLN A 59 -4.40 -11.87 -48.26
CA GLN A 59 -5.13 -10.85 -47.51
C GLN A 59 -5.72 -11.49 -46.25
N ASN A 60 -4.94 -11.52 -45.17
CA ASN A 60 -5.40 -12.00 -43.88
C ASN A 60 -6.07 -10.84 -43.13
N LEU A 61 -7.38 -10.69 -43.33
CA LEU A 61 -8.25 -9.63 -42.78
C LEU A 61 -8.13 -9.50 -41.24
N ASP A 62 -7.82 -10.62 -40.57
CA ASP A 62 -7.69 -10.76 -39.12
C ASP A 62 -6.45 -10.03 -38.54
N LEU A 63 -5.37 -9.95 -39.33
CA LEU A 63 -4.13 -9.32 -38.89
C LEU A 63 -4.24 -7.78 -38.88
N ALA A 64 -4.98 -7.21 -39.83
CA ALA A 64 -5.19 -5.76 -39.90
C ALA A 64 -6.06 -5.26 -38.73
N SER A 65 -7.08 -6.02 -38.32
CA SER A 65 -7.89 -5.71 -37.13
C SER A 65 -7.03 -5.73 -35.86
N ALA A 66 -6.21 -6.77 -35.68
CA ALA A 66 -5.30 -6.88 -34.55
C ALA A 66 -4.29 -5.72 -34.47
N TYR A 67 -3.77 -5.25 -35.62
CA TYR A 67 -2.89 -4.08 -35.67
C TYR A 67 -3.63 -2.78 -35.32
N SER A 68 -4.89 -2.63 -35.74
CA SER A 68 -5.72 -1.48 -35.39
C SER A 68 -5.98 -1.42 -33.88
N GLU A 69 -6.40 -2.55 -33.28
CA GLU A 69 -6.66 -2.66 -31.84
C GLU A 69 -5.42 -2.36 -31.00
N LEU A 70 -4.26 -2.87 -31.42
CA LEU A 70 -2.99 -2.59 -30.75
C LEU A 70 -2.61 -1.11 -30.86
N THR A 71 -2.87 -0.48 -32.01
CA THR A 71 -2.61 0.95 -32.22
C THR A 71 -3.50 1.80 -31.32
N ASP A 72 -4.77 1.45 -31.18
CA ASP A 72 -5.70 2.14 -30.29
C ASP A 72 -5.28 2.00 -28.82
N GLU A 73 -4.82 0.83 -28.41
CA GLU A 73 -4.31 0.61 -27.04
C GLU A 73 -3.04 1.44 -26.76
N VAL A 74 -2.10 1.50 -27.72
CA VAL A 74 -0.90 2.34 -27.60
C VAL A 74 -1.28 3.82 -27.51
N ASN A 75 -2.29 4.27 -28.26
CA ASN A 75 -2.77 5.64 -28.20
C ASN A 75 -3.47 5.94 -26.86
N ARG A 76 -4.26 5.01 -26.33
CA ARG A 76 -4.84 5.12 -24.97
C ARG A 76 -3.75 5.28 -23.91
N MET A 77 -2.76 4.40 -23.89
CA MET A 77 -1.63 4.47 -22.95
C MET A 77 -0.83 5.77 -23.09
N ARG A 78 -0.62 6.25 -24.33
CA ARG A 78 0.06 7.54 -24.56
C ARG A 78 -0.73 8.71 -23.99
N ASN A 79 -2.06 8.69 -24.11
CA ASN A 79 -2.92 9.73 -23.54
C ASN A 79 -2.89 9.71 -22.00
N GLU A 80 -2.95 8.52 -21.38
CA GLU A 80 -2.81 8.39 -19.92
C GLU A 80 -1.46 8.91 -19.42
N LEU A 81 -0.38 8.58 -20.12
CA LEU A 81 0.96 9.06 -19.79
C LEU A 81 1.05 10.59 -19.89
N ASN A 82 0.42 11.18 -20.90
CA ASN A 82 0.34 12.63 -21.05
C ASN A 82 -0.46 13.28 -19.91
N ASN A 83 -1.61 12.70 -19.53
CA ASN A 83 -2.40 13.18 -18.39
C ASN A 83 -1.60 13.13 -17.09
N PHE A 84 -0.87 12.04 -16.85
CA PHE A 84 0.00 11.93 -15.68
C PHE A 84 1.11 12.98 -15.67
N LYS A 85 1.70 13.27 -16.85
CA LYS A 85 2.74 14.28 -17.00
C LYS A 85 2.20 15.69 -16.69
N VAL A 86 1.00 16.02 -17.18
CA VAL A 86 0.33 17.30 -16.88
C VAL A 86 0.06 17.42 -15.38
N MET A 87 -0.52 16.39 -14.76
CA MET A 87 -0.79 16.37 -13.32
C MET A 87 0.50 16.54 -12.50
N TYR A 88 1.60 15.91 -12.90
CA TYR A 88 2.90 16.07 -12.24
C TYR A 88 3.42 17.52 -12.34
N THR A 89 3.24 18.18 -13.49
CA THR A 89 3.63 19.59 -13.68
C THR A 89 2.77 20.56 -12.87
N GLU A 90 1.47 20.29 -12.72
CA GLU A 90 0.58 21.09 -11.86
C GLU A 90 0.98 20.94 -10.39
N LEU A 91 1.27 19.70 -9.95
CA LEU A 91 1.69 19.41 -8.58
C LEU A 91 3.03 20.07 -8.23
N SER A 92 3.99 20.14 -9.17
CA SER A 92 5.25 20.86 -8.95
C SER A 92 5.05 22.37 -8.90
N THR A 93 4.15 22.91 -9.73
CA THR A 93 3.79 24.33 -9.71
C THR A 93 3.11 24.73 -8.40
N LEU A 94 2.17 23.92 -7.92
CA LEU A 94 1.47 24.15 -6.65
C LEU A 94 2.43 24.11 -5.46
N LYS A 95 3.35 23.13 -5.43
CA LYS A 95 4.41 23.07 -4.41
C LYS A 95 5.27 24.33 -4.39
N ARG A 96 5.62 24.85 -5.57
CA ARG A 96 6.38 26.10 -5.68
C ARG A 96 5.57 27.29 -5.16
N GLN A 97 4.28 27.40 -5.51
CA GLN A 97 3.41 28.47 -5.00
C GLN A 97 3.28 28.45 -3.47
N VAL A 98 3.11 27.27 -2.86
CA VAL A 98 3.07 27.12 -1.39
C VAL A 98 4.37 27.60 -0.75
N GLU A 99 5.51 27.30 -1.36
CA GLU A 99 6.81 27.74 -0.84
C GLU A 99 7.02 29.26 -1.00
N THR A 100 6.54 29.84 -2.10
CA THR A 100 6.54 31.30 -2.30
C THR A 100 5.65 32.00 -1.26
N LEU A 101 4.44 31.47 -1.00
CA LEU A 101 3.55 32.00 0.04
C LEU A 101 4.16 31.86 1.44
N ARG A 102 4.79 30.72 1.73
CA ARG A 102 5.49 30.50 3.01
C ARG A 102 6.61 31.52 3.23
N ASN A 103 7.39 31.83 2.19
CA ASN A 103 8.49 32.78 2.32
C ASN A 103 8.01 34.24 2.34
N ALA A 104 6.96 34.57 1.59
CA ALA A 104 6.29 35.88 1.71
C ALA A 104 5.72 36.14 3.11
N LEU A 105 5.28 35.10 3.83
CA LEU A 105 4.83 35.18 5.22
C LEU A 105 5.97 35.38 6.23
N LYS A 106 7.22 35.05 5.88
CA LYS A 106 8.39 35.27 6.75
C LYS A 106 8.90 36.71 6.69
N ASP A 107 8.62 37.42 5.61
CA ASP A 107 9.13 38.78 5.36
C ASP A 107 8.17 39.90 5.83
N THR A 108 7.00 39.56 6.38
CA THR A 108 6.14 40.54 7.05
C THR A 108 6.68 40.83 8.46
N THR A 109 7.02 42.10 8.71
CA THR A 109 7.44 42.67 10.01
C THR A 109 6.51 42.26 11.16
N PRO A 110 6.98 42.18 12.41
CA PRO A 110 6.16 41.83 13.55
C PRO A 110 5.11 42.90 13.78
N VAL A 111 3.88 42.63 13.34
CA VAL A 111 2.68 43.30 13.82
C VAL A 111 2.61 43.00 15.32
N PRO A 112 2.38 43.99 16.22
CA PRO A 112 2.17 43.68 17.62
C PRO A 112 1.06 42.64 17.69
N GLU A 113 1.37 41.49 18.28
CA GLU A 113 0.44 40.36 18.35
C GLU A 113 -0.93 40.89 18.79
N PRO A 114 -1.98 40.84 17.95
CA PRO A 114 -3.30 40.91 18.52
C PRO A 114 -3.33 39.73 19.47
N MET A 115 -3.61 39.96 20.76
CA MET A 115 -3.76 38.91 21.75
C MET A 115 -4.65 37.85 21.12
N VAL A 116 -4.04 36.76 20.63
CA VAL A 116 -4.78 35.61 20.14
C VAL A 116 -5.31 35.05 21.44
N ALA A 117 -6.56 35.40 21.74
CA ALA A 117 -7.37 34.63 22.66
C ALA A 117 -7.12 33.19 22.25
N LYS A 118 -6.50 32.42 23.16
CA LYS A 118 -6.47 30.97 23.04
C LYS A 118 -7.94 30.61 22.89
N ASN A 119 -8.35 30.33 21.66
CA ASN A 119 -9.57 29.58 21.44
C ASN A 119 -9.20 28.19 21.95
N ASP A 120 -9.30 28.01 23.26
CA ASP A 120 -9.47 26.73 23.91
C ASP A 120 -10.83 26.21 23.41
N MET A 121 -10.86 25.80 22.15
CA MET A 121 -11.88 24.85 21.70
C MET A 121 -11.67 23.65 22.60
N ASP A 122 -12.56 23.46 23.57
CA ASP A 122 -12.60 22.26 24.38
C ASP A 122 -12.62 21.07 23.43
N ILE A 123 -11.49 20.37 23.32
CA ILE A 123 -11.40 19.16 22.49
C ILE A 123 -12.22 18.11 23.22
N ILE A 124 -13.47 17.93 22.80
CA ILE A 124 -14.35 16.90 23.34
C ILE A 124 -13.88 15.56 22.80
N LEU A 125 -13.20 14.80 23.66
CA LEU A 125 -12.78 13.44 23.34
C LEU A 125 -14.01 12.53 23.10
N LYS A 126 -13.90 11.66 22.09
CA LYS A 126 -14.85 10.57 21.86
C LYS A 126 -14.49 9.40 22.77
N ALA A 127 -15.52 8.72 23.26
CA ALA A 127 -15.35 7.48 24.00
C ALA A 127 -14.59 6.44 23.15
N PHE A 128 -13.76 5.65 23.79
CA PHE A 128 -13.07 4.52 23.17
C PHE A 128 -14.08 3.51 22.63
N GLY A 129 -13.92 3.10 21.37
CA GLY A 129 -14.87 2.29 20.60
C GLY A 129 -15.93 3.11 19.85
N HIS A 130 -15.95 4.44 20.03
CA HIS A 130 -16.86 5.37 19.35
C HIS A 130 -16.08 6.44 18.58
N GLU A 131 -14.97 6.05 17.99
CA GLU A 131 -14.12 6.93 17.21
C GLU A 131 -14.85 7.47 15.97
N ASN A 132 -14.52 8.70 15.59
CA ASN A 132 -14.93 9.27 14.32
C ASN A 132 -14.14 8.61 13.18
N TRP A 133 -14.83 8.07 12.18
CA TRP A 133 -14.24 7.50 10.96
C TRP A 133 -14.47 8.37 9.72
N ASN A 134 -15.21 9.47 9.83
CA ASN A 134 -15.70 10.22 8.66
C ASN A 134 -14.58 10.90 7.84
N TYR A 135 -13.39 11.06 8.42
CA TYR A 135 -12.22 11.61 7.72
C TYR A 135 -11.38 10.54 7.02
N MET A 136 -11.73 9.25 7.17
CA MET A 136 -11.04 8.16 6.50
C MET A 136 -11.59 8.00 5.09
N ASP A 137 -10.78 8.35 4.10
CA ASP A 137 -11.09 8.03 2.71
C ASP A 137 -11.03 6.51 2.47
N ASP A 138 -12.00 5.97 1.73
CA ASP A 138 -12.08 4.55 1.36
C ASP A 138 -10.76 4.06 0.75
N ASN A 139 -10.12 4.86 -0.11
CA ASN A 139 -8.86 4.44 -0.73
C ASN A 139 -7.73 4.27 0.29
N ILE A 140 -7.72 5.07 1.36
CA ILE A 140 -6.76 4.92 2.46
C ILE A 140 -6.99 3.57 3.13
N VAL A 141 -8.24 3.26 3.48
CA VAL A 141 -8.60 1.99 4.13
C VAL A 141 -8.25 0.79 3.25
N LEU A 142 -8.62 0.82 1.97
CA LEU A 142 -8.31 -0.24 1.01
C LEU A 142 -6.79 -0.44 0.85
N ASN A 143 -6.01 0.65 0.79
CA ASN A 143 -4.55 0.57 0.70
C ASN A 143 -3.90 0.03 1.99
N LEU A 144 -4.50 0.25 3.16
CA LEU A 144 -4.08 -0.36 4.42
C LEU A 144 -4.39 -1.86 4.45
N MET A 145 -5.58 -2.27 3.99
CA MET A 145 -5.97 -3.69 3.92
C MET A 145 -5.05 -4.50 3.00
N LYS A 146 -4.52 -3.90 1.92
CA LYS A 146 -3.47 -4.53 1.07
C LYS A 146 -2.21 -4.87 1.88
N LYS A 147 -1.92 -4.12 2.94
CA LYS A 147 -0.79 -4.35 3.85
C LYS A 147 -1.18 -5.29 5.00
N VAL A 148 -1.71 -6.46 4.66
CA VAL A 148 -2.31 -7.47 5.56
C VAL A 148 -1.68 -7.57 6.97
N ASN A 149 -0.34 -7.68 7.06
CA ASN A 149 0.37 -7.92 8.33
C ASN A 149 0.56 -6.69 9.23
N VAL A 150 0.36 -5.49 8.69
CA VAL A 150 0.54 -4.19 9.38
C VAL A 150 -0.72 -3.32 9.33
N CYS A 151 -1.79 -3.79 8.68
CA CYS A 151 -3.07 -3.11 8.54
C CYS A 151 -3.58 -2.58 9.90
N LEU A 152 -3.77 -3.44 10.90
CA LEU A 152 -4.34 -3.03 12.19
C LEU A 152 -3.45 -2.04 12.97
N PRO A 153 -2.13 -2.25 13.13
CA PRO A 153 -1.26 -1.24 13.75
C PRO A 153 -1.30 0.12 13.05
N GLU A 154 -1.33 0.17 11.71
CA GLU A 154 -1.41 1.44 10.97
C GLU A 154 -2.79 2.10 11.12
N LEU A 155 -3.88 1.32 11.17
CA LEU A 155 -5.21 1.85 11.49
C LEU A 155 -5.24 2.49 12.88
N VAL A 156 -4.70 1.81 13.89
CA VAL A 156 -4.62 2.37 15.26
C VAL A 156 -3.89 3.71 15.25
N LYS A 157 -2.81 3.84 14.48
CA LYS A 157 -2.05 5.07 14.33
C LYS A 157 -2.89 6.20 13.71
N ILE A 158 -3.61 5.92 12.63
CA ILE A 158 -4.38 6.94 11.90
C ILE A 158 -5.67 7.31 12.66
N ILE A 159 -6.25 6.38 13.43
CA ILE A 159 -7.48 6.63 14.19
C ILE A 159 -7.17 7.36 15.49
N HIS A 160 -6.29 6.80 16.33
CA HIS A 160 -6.12 7.25 17.71
C HIS A 160 -4.95 8.21 17.92
N PHE A 161 -4.11 8.43 16.90
CA PHE A 161 -2.89 9.24 17.03
C PHE A 161 -2.74 10.26 15.90
N ASN A 162 -3.86 10.75 15.36
CA ASN A 162 -3.90 11.76 14.31
C ASN A 162 -4.04 13.17 14.90
N LEU A 163 -3.05 14.03 14.66
CA LEU A 163 -3.00 15.40 15.19
C LEU A 163 -4.15 16.29 14.69
N GLU A 164 -4.69 16.01 13.51
CA GLU A 164 -5.82 16.74 12.93
C GLU A 164 -7.17 16.28 13.51
N HIS A 165 -7.20 15.08 14.10
CA HIS A 165 -8.37 14.48 14.73
C HIS A 165 -8.11 14.14 16.20
N PRO A 166 -7.86 15.15 17.05
CA PRO A 166 -7.53 14.94 18.45
C PRO A 166 -8.70 14.38 19.26
N GLU A 167 -9.94 14.46 18.77
CA GLU A 167 -11.14 13.88 19.40
C GLU A 167 -11.03 12.36 19.57
N ASN A 168 -10.28 11.67 18.71
CA ASN A 168 -10.07 10.22 18.78
C ASN A 168 -8.85 9.81 19.61
N MET A 169 -8.10 10.75 20.20
CA MET A 169 -6.94 10.46 21.06
C MET A 169 -7.39 9.98 22.46
N ASN A 170 -8.08 8.85 22.49
CA ASN A 170 -8.83 8.31 23.63
C ASN A 170 -8.20 7.04 24.25
N ILE A 171 -6.95 6.71 23.88
CA ILE A 171 -6.21 5.53 24.35
C ILE A 171 -4.75 5.88 24.69
N GLN A 172 -4.25 5.35 25.81
CA GLN A 172 -2.88 5.62 26.26
C GLN A 172 -2.29 4.47 27.10
N ILE A 173 -1.04 4.11 26.82
CA ILE A 173 -0.22 3.24 27.68
C ILE A 173 0.86 4.08 28.36
N THR A 174 0.80 4.21 29.69
CA THR A 174 1.77 4.98 30.48
C THR A 174 3.02 4.19 30.82
N ASN A 175 2.87 2.91 31.16
CA ASN A 175 3.96 2.02 31.52
C ASN A 175 3.91 0.74 30.67
N LYS A 176 4.92 0.51 29.82
CA LYS A 176 4.99 -0.68 28.96
C LYS A 176 5.10 -1.98 29.77
N LYS A 177 5.68 -1.93 30.98
CA LYS A 177 5.89 -3.12 31.83
C LYS A 177 4.62 -3.56 32.54
N GLU A 178 3.69 -2.63 32.79
CA GLU A 178 2.42 -2.94 33.43
C GLU A 178 1.42 -3.50 32.41
N ASN A 179 0.55 -4.41 32.85
CA ASN A 179 -0.54 -4.93 32.04
C ASN A 179 -1.79 -4.03 32.09
N THR A 180 -1.59 -2.72 32.16
CA THR A 180 -2.67 -1.74 32.29
C THR A 180 -2.66 -0.78 31.09
N ILE A 181 -3.85 -0.30 30.75
CA ILE A 181 -4.05 0.70 29.70
C ILE A 181 -5.10 1.71 30.16
N LYS A 182 -4.94 2.97 29.75
CA LYS A 182 -5.93 4.01 29.99
C LYS A 182 -6.75 4.24 28.73
N ILE A 183 -8.07 4.24 28.88
CA ILE A 183 -9.01 4.60 27.82
C ILE A 183 -9.96 5.69 28.32
N TYR A 184 -10.46 6.53 27.42
CA TYR A 184 -11.49 7.51 27.75
C TYR A 184 -12.86 6.92 27.47
N ASP A 185 -13.79 6.93 28.44
CA ASP A 185 -15.12 6.32 28.28
C ASP A 185 -16.21 7.31 27.80
N GLY A 186 -15.82 8.54 27.46
CA GLY A 186 -16.74 9.63 27.13
C GLY A 186 -17.01 10.59 28.28
N ARG A 187 -16.57 10.24 29.51
CA ARG A 187 -16.64 11.10 30.69
C ARG A 187 -15.27 11.27 31.33
N GLU A 188 -14.60 10.15 31.62
CA GLU A 188 -13.34 10.12 32.35
C GLU A 188 -12.35 9.08 31.79
N TRP A 189 -11.10 9.21 32.20
CA TRP A 189 -10.05 8.24 31.86
C TRP A 189 -10.07 7.06 32.83
N LYS A 190 -10.40 5.87 32.31
CA LYS A 190 -10.46 4.62 33.07
C LYS A 190 -9.24 3.76 32.79
N THR A 191 -8.74 3.10 33.83
CA THR A 191 -7.65 2.12 33.71
C THR A 191 -8.25 0.72 33.60
N GLN A 192 -7.81 -0.05 32.61
CA GLN A 192 -8.30 -1.41 32.33
C GLN A 192 -7.14 -2.40 32.11
N GLN A 193 -7.48 -3.69 32.07
CA GLN A 193 -6.54 -4.74 31.68
C GLN A 193 -6.15 -4.58 30.21
N ARG A 194 -4.85 -4.38 29.99
CA ARG A 194 -4.31 -4.02 28.67
C ARG A 194 -4.63 -5.06 27.60
N ASN A 195 -4.40 -6.34 27.89
CA ASN A 195 -4.56 -7.38 26.86
C ASN A 195 -6.02 -7.48 26.39
N ASP A 196 -6.97 -7.43 27.31
CA ASP A 196 -8.39 -7.55 27.00
C ASP A 196 -8.88 -6.32 26.21
N THR A 197 -8.46 -5.11 26.62
CA THR A 197 -8.77 -3.88 25.88
C THR A 197 -8.18 -3.90 24.46
N ILE A 198 -6.96 -4.42 24.28
CA ILE A 198 -6.34 -4.53 22.94
C ILE A 198 -7.01 -5.62 22.09
N ASP A 199 -7.48 -6.72 22.69
CA ASP A 199 -8.25 -7.73 21.97
C ASP A 199 -9.59 -7.16 21.50
N ASN A 200 -10.28 -6.41 22.35
CA ASN A 200 -11.50 -5.68 21.97
C ASN A 200 -11.21 -4.64 20.87
N LEU A 201 -10.08 -3.93 20.93
CA LEU A 201 -9.66 -3.01 19.87
C LEU A 201 -9.47 -3.74 18.54
N ILE A 202 -8.80 -4.89 18.55
CA ILE A 202 -8.58 -5.71 17.36
C ILE A 202 -9.92 -6.15 16.76
N LEU A 203 -10.84 -6.66 17.59
CA LEU A 203 -12.17 -7.09 17.16
C LEU A 203 -12.96 -5.91 16.57
N ASN A 204 -12.98 -4.77 17.25
CA ASN A 204 -13.68 -3.57 16.75
C ASN A 204 -13.14 -3.12 15.40
N LEU A 205 -11.81 -3.07 15.22
CA LEU A 205 -11.20 -2.70 13.95
C LEU A 205 -11.54 -3.71 12.85
N ILE A 206 -11.51 -5.00 13.14
CA ILE A 206 -11.89 -6.04 12.17
C ILE A 206 -13.35 -5.88 11.75
N ASN A 207 -14.26 -5.68 12.71
CA ASN A 207 -15.68 -5.47 12.44
C ASN A 207 -15.91 -4.23 11.58
N GLN A 208 -15.19 -3.13 11.84
CA GLN A 208 -15.26 -1.93 11.01
C GLN A 208 -14.76 -2.18 9.57
N LEU A 209 -13.73 -3.01 9.40
CA LEU A 209 -13.19 -3.34 8.08
C LEU A 209 -14.10 -4.25 7.25
N GLU A 210 -15.09 -4.92 7.86
CA GLU A 210 -16.09 -5.71 7.12
C GLU A 210 -16.89 -4.84 6.16
N ASN A 211 -17.16 -3.59 6.53
CA ASN A 211 -17.85 -2.60 5.68
C ASN A 211 -17.12 -2.33 4.36
N TYR A 212 -15.81 -2.60 4.29
CA TYR A 212 -14.97 -2.37 3.11
C TYR A 212 -14.67 -3.67 2.34
N GLU A 213 -15.11 -4.83 2.82
CA GLU A 213 -14.65 -6.13 2.32
C GLU A 213 -15.08 -6.39 0.88
N GLU A 214 -16.32 -6.03 0.51
CA GLU A 214 -16.80 -6.16 -0.87
C GLU A 214 -16.03 -5.27 -1.84
N ASN A 215 -15.81 -4.01 -1.45
CA ASN A 215 -15.05 -3.05 -2.25
C ASN A 215 -13.59 -3.49 -2.40
N PHE A 216 -13.00 -3.99 -1.31
CA PHE A 216 -11.66 -4.56 -1.29
C PHE A 216 -11.52 -5.76 -2.22
N LYS A 217 -12.48 -6.70 -2.20
CA LYS A 217 -12.50 -7.86 -3.10
C LYS A 217 -12.52 -7.47 -4.57
N LYS A 218 -13.27 -6.41 -4.93
CA LYS A 218 -13.35 -5.90 -6.31
C LYS A 218 -12.07 -5.20 -6.76
N ASN A 219 -11.40 -4.50 -5.84
CA ASN A 219 -10.27 -3.61 -6.14
C ASN A 219 -8.88 -4.17 -5.78
N THR A 220 -8.79 -5.47 -5.48
CA THR A 220 -7.53 -6.12 -5.11
C THR A 220 -7.35 -7.45 -5.82
N SER A 221 -6.10 -7.93 -5.89
CA SER A 221 -5.85 -9.25 -6.47
C SER A 221 -6.46 -10.37 -5.60
N PRO A 222 -6.97 -11.46 -6.20
CA PRO A 222 -7.51 -12.59 -5.44
C PRO A 222 -6.53 -13.15 -4.40
N TYR A 223 -5.24 -13.16 -4.71
CA TYR A 223 -4.19 -13.60 -3.79
C TYR A 223 -4.12 -12.75 -2.51
N ILE A 224 -4.11 -11.41 -2.65
CA ILE A 224 -4.06 -10.49 -1.51
C ILE A 224 -5.36 -10.56 -0.71
N PHE A 225 -6.51 -10.68 -1.38
CA PHE A 225 -7.80 -10.88 -0.73
C PHE A 225 -7.80 -12.15 0.15
N GLU A 226 -7.32 -13.27 -0.37
CA GLU A 226 -7.22 -14.52 0.40
C GLU A 226 -6.24 -14.42 1.58
N LEU A 227 -5.11 -13.72 1.43
CA LEU A 227 -4.20 -13.46 2.55
C LEU A 227 -4.88 -12.65 3.65
N TRP A 228 -5.63 -11.59 3.28
CA TRP A 228 -6.41 -10.80 4.23
C TRP A 228 -7.47 -11.66 4.94
N ARG A 229 -8.27 -12.41 4.17
CA ARG A 229 -9.33 -13.29 4.70
C ARG A 229 -8.77 -14.32 5.68
N LYS A 230 -7.67 -14.98 5.32
CA LYS A 230 -6.97 -15.92 6.20
C LYS A 230 -6.50 -15.22 7.48
N LYS A 231 -5.88 -14.05 7.36
CA LYS A 231 -5.37 -13.29 8.51
C LYS A 231 -6.48 -12.85 9.45
N LYS A 232 -7.62 -12.41 8.90
CA LYS A 232 -8.84 -12.05 9.63
C LYS A 232 -9.34 -13.25 10.45
N LEU A 233 -9.51 -14.41 9.82
CA LEU A 233 -9.97 -15.63 10.49
C LEU A 233 -9.02 -16.09 11.61
N GLU A 234 -7.70 -16.00 11.39
CA GLU A 234 -6.69 -16.33 12.40
C GLU A 234 -6.71 -15.39 13.63
N LEU A 235 -7.25 -14.18 13.49
CA LEU A 235 -7.34 -13.21 14.60
C LEU A 235 -8.64 -13.36 15.42
N ILE A 236 -9.68 -13.96 14.84
CA ILE A 236 -11.00 -14.12 15.47
C ILE A 236 -11.22 -15.55 16.00
N SER A 237 -10.54 -16.55 15.42
CA SER A 237 -10.70 -17.96 15.80
C SER A 237 -10.08 -18.28 17.16
N ASP A 238 -10.71 -19.20 17.90
CA ASP A 238 -10.24 -19.68 19.22
C ASP A 238 -9.22 -20.85 19.16
N SER A 239 -8.54 -21.06 18.03
CA SER A 239 -7.52 -22.13 17.93
C SER A 239 -6.23 -21.81 18.69
N GLU A 240 -5.46 -22.84 19.07
CA GLU A 240 -4.15 -22.64 19.73
C GLU A 240 -3.17 -21.83 18.86
N ASN A 241 -3.16 -22.08 17.55
CA ASN A 241 -2.37 -21.30 16.59
C ASN A 241 -2.85 -19.83 16.52
N SER A 242 -4.16 -19.60 16.55
CA SER A 242 -4.77 -18.26 16.60
C SER A 242 -4.33 -17.49 17.84
N SER A 243 -4.25 -18.15 19.01
CA SER A 243 -3.77 -17.53 20.25
C SER A 243 -2.36 -16.94 20.10
N LYS A 244 -1.44 -17.65 19.43
CA LYS A 244 -0.08 -17.16 19.17
C LYS A 244 -0.08 -15.98 18.20
N ILE A 245 -0.91 -16.03 17.16
CA ILE A 245 -1.04 -14.97 16.17
C ILE A 245 -1.62 -13.70 16.81
N LEU A 246 -2.66 -13.85 17.63
CA LEU A 246 -3.29 -12.77 18.38
C LEU A 246 -2.28 -12.14 19.36
N LYS A 247 -1.54 -12.94 20.13
CA LYS A 247 -0.46 -12.45 21.01
C LYS A 247 0.59 -11.61 20.25
N ASN A 248 0.98 -12.06 19.06
CA ASN A 248 1.91 -11.30 18.21
C ASN A 248 1.29 -9.99 17.72
N MET A 249 0.00 -9.99 17.35
CA MET A 249 -0.71 -8.77 16.92
C MET A 249 -0.86 -7.78 18.09
N ARG A 250 -1.25 -8.24 19.28
CA ARG A 250 -1.29 -7.42 20.50
C ARG A 250 0.04 -6.73 20.74
N THR A 251 1.14 -7.48 20.66
CA THR A 251 2.49 -6.94 20.87
C THR A 251 2.80 -5.80 19.89
N LYS A 252 2.42 -5.95 18.61
CA LYS A 252 2.61 -4.91 17.61
C LYS A 252 1.80 -3.65 17.92
N ILE A 253 0.52 -3.80 18.27
CA ILE A 253 -0.36 -2.67 18.60
C ILE A 253 0.11 -1.97 19.88
N ILE A 254 0.50 -2.72 20.91
CA ILE A 254 1.05 -2.18 22.17
C ILE A 254 2.30 -1.35 21.89
N CYS A 255 3.25 -1.87 21.10
CA CYS A 255 4.43 -1.10 20.70
C CYS A 255 4.05 0.16 19.93
N CYS A 256 3.12 0.06 18.98
CA CYS A 256 2.61 1.21 18.21
C CYS A 256 2.05 2.31 19.12
N ILE A 257 1.16 1.97 20.06
CA ILE A 257 0.57 2.93 21.01
C ILE A 257 1.64 3.62 21.85
N VAL A 258 2.60 2.85 22.37
CA VAL A 258 3.69 3.39 23.20
C VAL A 258 4.56 4.36 22.39
N ASP A 259 4.92 3.98 21.17
CA ASP A 259 5.80 4.79 20.32
C ASP A 259 5.09 6.07 19.85
N MET A 260 3.82 5.98 19.44
CA MET A 260 3.02 7.16 19.05
C MET A 260 2.78 8.11 20.22
N THR A 261 2.53 7.58 21.42
CA THR A 261 2.40 8.40 22.65
C THR A 261 3.67 9.22 22.91
N LYS A 262 4.86 8.65 22.68
CA LYS A 262 6.13 9.38 22.81
C LYS A 262 6.27 10.44 21.72
N THR A 263 5.99 10.08 20.46
CA THR A 263 6.08 11.00 19.32
C THR A 263 5.21 12.23 19.51
N ILE A 264 3.96 12.07 19.93
CA ILE A 264 3.04 13.19 20.17
C ILE A 264 3.51 14.07 21.33
N LYS A 265 4.00 13.48 22.42
CA LYS A 265 4.57 14.23 23.55
C LYS A 265 5.76 15.08 23.11
N SER A 266 6.64 14.53 22.26
CA SER A 266 7.78 15.27 21.71
C SER A 266 7.32 16.40 20.79
N ALA A 267 6.37 16.15 19.88
CA ALA A 267 5.85 17.15 18.95
C ALA A 267 5.14 18.31 19.67
N ARG A 268 4.50 18.06 20.81
CA ARG A 268 3.89 19.11 21.65
C ARG A 268 4.92 19.96 22.40
N LYS A 269 6.10 19.41 22.72
CA LYS A 269 7.19 20.15 23.37
C LYS A 269 7.93 21.07 22.41
N THR A 270 8.03 20.71 21.13
CA THR A 270 8.71 21.52 20.10
C THR A 270 7.87 22.69 19.57
N LYS A 271 6.56 22.73 19.91
CA LYS A 271 5.63 23.82 19.55
C LYS A 271 5.41 24.85 20.67
N LYS A 272 6.05 24.66 21.83
CA LYS A 272 6.10 25.62 22.93
C LYS A 272 7.48 26.28 22.93
#